data_AF-A0A059A2U4-F1
#
_entry.id   AF-A0A059A2U4-F1
#
_cell.length_a   1.000
_cell.length_b   1.000
_cell.length_c   1.000
_cell.angle_alpha   90.00
_cell.angle_beta   90.00
_cell.angle_gamma   90.00
#
_symmetry.space_group_name_H-M   'P 1'
#
loop_
_entity.id
_entity.type
_entity.pdbx_description
1 polymer ?
#
loop_
_entity_poly.entity_id
_entity_poly.type
_entity_poly.pdbx_seq_one_letter_code
_entity_poly.pdbx_strand_id
1 'polypeptide(L)'
;MESIALWQAGTLCGIVCWILVSSYCNVTPALRSLLQPWVAHHVDVGVPLILQIQRFRHRALDALFSGLSCVVSVPFYTAFLPVLFWSGHGKLARQMTLLMAFCDYMGNCVKDVVSAPRPSCPPVRRVTATKDEEENAMEYGLPSSHTLNTVCLSGYLLHYVLSYIQSRDALIAFAGFAVVCLLVGLVGLGRIYLGMHSLIDIIGGLIMGLVILAFWLTVHDYVDSFIVSGQNVTYFWTTLSFLLLFAYPTPELPTPSFEFHTAFNGVALGIIAGVQQTYSQFHHEAVPRIFTPQLSLAALLGRVLVGIPTILLVKFCSKALAKWTLPMVSNMLSIPIRSTSYIPALNGSVTLKKSDEIKQSGYLQKLFFYGHQQSFDVDTGIRFLQYAGLAWSVVDLVPSLFSYLGL
;
A
#
# COMPACT_ATOMS: atom_id res chain seq x y z
N MET A 1 6.33 1.37 35.55
CA MET A 1 7.22 1.15 34.40
C MET A 1 7.28 -0.33 33.97
N GLU A 2 6.20 -1.11 34.14
CA GLU A 2 6.23 -2.59 33.94
C GLU A 2 5.15 -3.08 32.96
N SER A 3 5.01 -2.42 31.82
CA SER A 3 4.28 -3.01 30.68
C SER A 3 4.79 -2.42 29.37
N ILE A 4 6.07 -2.66 29.03
CA ILE A 4 6.37 -2.78 27.60
C ILE A 4 5.44 -3.88 27.13
N ALA A 5 4.40 -3.48 26.38
CA ALA A 5 3.16 -4.22 26.35
C ALA A 5 3.43 -5.60 25.75
N LEU A 6 3.17 -6.67 26.51
CA LEU A 6 3.44 -8.06 26.11
C LEU A 6 2.96 -8.38 24.68
N TRP A 7 1.89 -7.74 24.23
CA TRP A 7 1.37 -7.86 22.87
C TRP A 7 2.30 -7.24 21.80
N GLN A 8 3.00 -6.14 22.07
CA GLN A 8 3.97 -5.54 21.14
C GLN A 8 5.16 -6.49 20.93
N ALA A 9 5.73 -6.99 22.02
CA ALA A 9 6.82 -7.96 21.94
C ALA A 9 6.34 -9.27 21.29
N GLY A 10 5.17 -9.76 21.66
CA GLY A 10 4.56 -10.97 21.10
C GLY A 10 4.27 -10.87 19.60
N THR A 11 3.79 -9.73 19.11
CA THR A 11 3.53 -9.51 17.67
C THR A 11 4.83 -9.46 16.87
N LEU A 12 5.84 -8.71 17.33
CA LEU A 12 7.15 -8.66 16.66
C LEU A 12 7.84 -10.03 16.67
N CYS A 13 7.80 -10.73 17.81
CA CYS A 13 8.34 -12.09 17.94
C CYS A 13 7.60 -13.08 17.02
N GLY A 14 6.27 -12.96 16.90
CA GLY A 14 5.47 -13.75 15.99
C GLY A 14 5.88 -13.55 14.52
N ILE A 15 6.17 -12.32 14.10
CA ILE A 15 6.65 -12.03 12.74
C ILE A 15 8.05 -12.60 12.52
N VAL A 16 8.95 -12.46 13.48
CA VAL A 16 10.29 -13.09 13.41
C VAL A 16 10.16 -14.61 13.30
N CYS A 17 9.29 -15.23 14.11
CA CYS A 17 9.02 -16.65 14.04
C CYS A 17 8.46 -17.05 12.66
N TRP A 18 7.55 -16.26 12.10
CA TRP A 18 7.03 -16.46 10.75
C TRP A 18 8.13 -16.41 9.69
N ILE A 19 9.02 -15.41 9.74
CA ILE A 19 10.16 -15.28 8.82
C ILE A 19 11.02 -16.56 8.86
N LEU A 20 11.38 -17.01 10.06
CA LEU A 20 12.20 -18.20 10.26
C LEU A 20 11.51 -19.48 9.76
N VAL A 21 10.23 -19.67 10.13
CA VAL A 21 9.46 -20.86 9.75
C VAL A 21 9.18 -20.89 8.25
N SER A 22 8.77 -19.75 7.66
CA SER A 22 8.49 -19.65 6.23
C SER A 22 9.72 -19.97 5.39
N SER A 23 10.89 -19.46 5.80
CA SER A 23 12.18 -19.74 5.17
C SER A 23 12.60 -21.20 5.34
N TYR A 24 12.53 -21.75 6.56
CA TYR A 24 12.96 -23.13 6.84
C TYR A 24 12.08 -24.18 6.15
N CYS A 25 10.76 -23.97 6.15
CA CYS A 25 9.79 -24.91 5.61
C CYS A 25 9.51 -24.69 4.10
N ASN A 26 10.15 -23.72 3.44
CA ASN A 26 9.89 -23.34 2.04
C ASN A 26 8.38 -23.20 1.75
N VAL A 27 7.67 -22.48 2.63
CA VAL A 27 6.20 -22.37 2.59
C VAL A 27 5.73 -21.75 1.28
N THR A 28 6.42 -20.71 0.79
CA THR A 28 6.05 -20.00 -0.44
C THR A 28 6.08 -20.90 -1.68
N PRO A 29 7.19 -21.61 -2.02
CA PRO A 29 7.19 -22.58 -3.10
C PRO A 29 6.12 -23.68 -2.96
N ALA A 30 5.91 -24.19 -1.74
CA ALA A 30 4.92 -25.25 -1.49
C ALA A 30 3.50 -24.77 -1.81
N LEU A 31 3.10 -23.60 -1.28
CA LEU A 31 1.79 -22.99 -1.57
C LEU A 31 1.64 -22.66 -3.05
N ARG A 32 2.68 -22.13 -3.69
CA ARG A 32 2.67 -21.83 -5.13
C ARG A 32 2.38 -23.07 -5.96
N SER A 33 3.10 -24.17 -5.70
CA SER A 33 2.95 -25.43 -6.45
C SER A 33 1.53 -26.01 -6.37
N LEU A 34 0.81 -25.73 -5.29
CA LEU A 34 -0.56 -26.19 -5.07
C LEU A 34 -1.60 -25.25 -5.69
N LEU A 35 -1.44 -23.95 -5.50
CA LEU A 35 -2.46 -22.95 -5.89
C LEU A 35 -2.30 -22.49 -7.34
N GLN A 36 -1.08 -22.26 -7.81
CA GLN A 36 -0.81 -21.67 -9.12
C GLN A 36 -1.44 -22.46 -10.28
N PRO A 37 -1.31 -23.80 -10.37
CA PRO A 37 -1.89 -24.55 -11.49
C PRO A 37 -3.42 -24.48 -11.49
N TRP A 38 -4.03 -24.54 -10.31
CA TRP A 38 -5.48 -24.45 -10.15
C TRP A 38 -5.99 -23.08 -10.59
N VAL A 39 -5.34 -21.98 -10.17
CA VAL A 39 -5.72 -20.63 -10.57
C VAL A 39 -5.49 -20.42 -12.06
N ALA A 40 -4.34 -20.82 -12.60
CA ALA A 40 -4.01 -20.69 -14.02
C ALA A 40 -5.06 -21.38 -14.91
N HIS A 41 -5.49 -22.59 -14.54
CA HIS A 41 -6.56 -23.27 -15.24
C HIS A 41 -7.87 -22.46 -15.28
N HIS A 42 -8.27 -21.83 -14.16
CA HIS A 42 -9.47 -21.00 -14.11
C HIS A 42 -9.31 -19.68 -14.88
N VAL A 43 -8.10 -19.13 -14.93
CA VAL A 43 -7.78 -17.96 -15.78
C VAL A 43 -8.02 -18.31 -17.24
N ASP A 44 -7.48 -19.44 -17.69
CA ASP A 44 -7.58 -19.91 -19.09
C ASP A 44 -9.03 -20.24 -19.48
N VAL A 45 -9.75 -20.97 -18.61
CA VAL A 45 -11.19 -21.26 -18.81
C VAL A 45 -12.03 -19.98 -18.82
N GLY A 46 -11.59 -18.92 -18.13
CA GLY A 46 -12.25 -17.62 -18.09
C GLY A 46 -12.04 -16.75 -19.34
N VAL A 47 -11.03 -17.03 -20.17
CA VAL A 47 -10.68 -16.19 -21.34
C VAL A 47 -11.85 -15.96 -22.31
N PRO A 48 -12.67 -16.97 -22.68
CA PRO A 48 -13.81 -16.77 -23.59
C PRO A 48 -14.82 -15.72 -23.07
N LEU A 49 -15.05 -15.66 -21.75
CA LEU A 49 -15.93 -14.67 -21.13
C LEU A 49 -15.36 -13.25 -21.32
N ILE A 50 -14.05 -13.08 -21.12
CA ILE A 50 -13.36 -11.81 -21.35
C ILE A 50 -13.56 -11.37 -22.80
N LEU A 51 -13.35 -12.27 -23.75
CA LEU A 51 -13.52 -11.98 -25.18
C LEU A 51 -14.97 -11.62 -25.53
N GLN A 52 -15.96 -12.26 -24.91
CA GLN A 52 -17.38 -11.91 -25.08
C GLN A 52 -17.67 -10.49 -24.59
N ILE A 53 -17.18 -10.12 -23.40
CA ILE A 53 -17.33 -8.77 -22.84
C ILE A 53 -16.65 -7.73 -23.75
N GLN A 54 -15.46 -8.04 -24.28
CA GLN A 54 -14.73 -7.17 -25.18
C GLN A 54 -15.37 -7.00 -26.57
N ARG A 55 -16.42 -7.78 -26.92
CA ARG A 55 -17.22 -7.52 -28.13
C ARG A 55 -17.97 -6.20 -28.05
N PHE A 56 -18.36 -5.77 -26.85
CA PHE A 56 -19.03 -4.49 -26.61
C PHE A 56 -18.07 -3.30 -26.56
N ARG A 57 -16.85 -3.46 -27.11
CA ARG A 57 -15.83 -2.42 -27.06
C ARG A 57 -16.32 -1.11 -27.68
N HIS A 58 -16.22 -0.03 -26.91
CA HIS A 58 -16.55 1.32 -27.37
C HIS A 58 -15.64 2.34 -26.69
N ARG A 59 -15.26 3.42 -27.39
CA ARG A 59 -14.33 4.43 -26.86
C ARG A 59 -14.82 5.07 -25.55
N ALA A 60 -16.13 5.26 -25.41
CA ALA A 60 -16.73 5.79 -24.18
C ALA A 60 -16.63 4.80 -23.01
N LEU A 61 -16.77 3.50 -23.27
CA LEU A 61 -16.63 2.46 -22.24
C LEU A 61 -15.16 2.27 -21.85
N ASP A 62 -14.24 2.32 -22.82
CA ASP A 62 -12.80 2.33 -22.57
C ASP A 62 -12.44 3.50 -21.64
N ALA A 63 -12.95 4.71 -21.91
CA ALA A 63 -12.72 5.88 -21.07
C ALA A 63 -13.37 5.75 -19.67
N LEU A 64 -14.61 5.25 -19.59
CA LEU A 64 -15.31 5.05 -18.32
C LEU A 64 -14.56 4.07 -17.40
N PHE A 65 -14.21 2.88 -17.92
CA PHE A 65 -13.55 1.86 -17.11
C PHE A 65 -12.09 2.20 -16.78
N SER A 66 -11.40 2.93 -17.66
CA SER A 66 -10.08 3.50 -17.34
C SER A 66 -10.20 4.55 -16.23
N GLY A 67 -11.20 5.44 -16.32
CA GLY A 67 -11.48 6.44 -15.28
C GLY A 67 -11.83 5.82 -13.93
N LEU A 68 -12.65 4.76 -13.92
CA LEU A 68 -12.96 3.99 -12.71
C LEU A 68 -11.72 3.30 -12.12
N SER A 69 -10.82 2.79 -12.97
CA SER A 69 -9.55 2.21 -12.50
C SER A 69 -8.65 3.26 -11.85
N CYS A 70 -8.67 4.50 -12.33
CA CYS A 70 -7.94 5.61 -11.71
C CYS A 70 -8.38 5.92 -10.28
N VAL A 71 -9.63 5.67 -9.88
CA VAL A 71 -10.16 5.93 -8.53
C VAL A 71 -9.48 5.06 -7.45
N VAL A 72 -8.71 4.06 -7.86
CA VAL A 72 -8.05 3.11 -6.94
C VAL A 72 -6.55 3.04 -7.23
N SER A 73 -6.03 4.09 -7.86
CA SER A 73 -4.64 4.22 -8.27
C SER A 73 -3.78 4.95 -7.24
N VAL A 74 -2.46 4.81 -7.34
CA VAL A 74 -1.51 5.52 -6.47
C VAL A 74 -1.70 7.06 -6.53
N PRO A 75 -1.90 7.69 -7.70
CA PRO A 75 -2.24 9.11 -7.77
C PRO A 75 -3.51 9.48 -7.01
N PHE A 76 -4.55 8.64 -7.09
CA PHE A 76 -5.78 8.86 -6.33
C PHE A 76 -5.51 8.86 -4.83
N TYR A 77 -4.79 7.87 -4.29
CA TYR A 77 -4.46 7.85 -2.87
C TYR A 77 -3.59 9.03 -2.43
N THR A 78 -2.66 9.44 -3.30
CA THR A 78 -1.77 10.60 -3.05
C THR A 78 -2.54 11.92 -3.00
N ALA A 79 -3.70 12.01 -3.67
CA ALA A 79 -4.55 13.21 -3.64
C ALA A 79 -5.67 13.12 -2.60
N PHE A 80 -6.39 12.00 -2.55
CA PHE A 80 -7.59 11.81 -1.74
C PHE A 80 -7.29 11.72 -0.24
N LEU A 81 -6.27 10.94 0.17
CA LEU A 81 -5.97 10.74 1.59
C LEU A 81 -5.51 12.04 2.28
N PRO A 82 -4.64 12.88 1.70
CA PRO A 82 -4.29 14.17 2.30
C PRO A 82 -5.48 15.14 2.42
N VAL A 83 -6.33 15.20 1.40
CA VAL A 83 -7.57 16.01 1.46
C VAL A 83 -8.44 15.56 2.63
N LEU A 84 -8.50 14.26 2.91
CA LEU A 84 -9.25 13.73 4.03
C LEU A 84 -8.69 14.18 5.38
N PHE A 85 -7.36 14.19 5.55
CA PHE A 85 -6.71 14.78 6.73
C PHE A 85 -7.04 16.27 6.87
N TRP A 86 -6.92 17.04 5.79
CA TRP A 86 -7.10 18.50 5.82
C TRP A 86 -8.56 18.93 5.91
N SER A 87 -9.51 18.02 5.69
CA SER A 87 -10.95 18.21 5.90
C SER A 87 -11.39 18.16 7.37
N GLY A 88 -10.47 17.87 8.30
CA GLY A 88 -10.76 17.73 9.73
C GLY A 88 -11.23 16.33 10.16
N HIS A 89 -11.37 15.39 9.22
CA HIS A 89 -11.70 13.99 9.51
C HIS A 89 -10.44 13.15 9.79
N GLY A 90 -9.63 13.58 10.77
CA GLY A 90 -8.33 12.96 11.07
C GLY A 90 -8.41 11.47 11.39
N LYS A 91 -9.39 11.04 12.20
CA LYS A 91 -9.60 9.61 12.53
C LYS A 91 -9.88 8.78 11.27
N LEU A 92 -10.82 9.23 10.43
CA LEU A 92 -11.12 8.56 9.16
C LEU A 92 -9.89 8.48 8.26
N ALA A 93 -9.14 9.57 8.11
CA ALA A 93 -7.97 9.66 7.24
C ALA A 93 -6.84 8.70 7.66
N ARG A 94 -6.54 8.63 8.97
CA ARG A 94 -5.59 7.65 9.52
C ARG A 94 -6.02 6.23 9.25
N GLN A 95 -7.26 5.90 9.60
CA GLN A 95 -7.77 4.54 9.47
C GLN A 95 -7.84 4.08 8.02
N MET A 96 -8.27 4.95 7.10
CA MET A 96 -8.28 4.64 5.67
C MET A 96 -6.86 4.44 5.13
N THR A 97 -5.90 5.28 5.53
CA THR A 97 -4.52 5.15 5.06
C THR A 97 -3.89 3.82 5.51
N LEU A 98 -4.09 3.45 6.79
CA LEU A 98 -3.58 2.20 7.33
C LEU A 98 -4.30 0.97 6.75
N LEU A 99 -5.61 1.06 6.55
CA LEU A 99 -6.38 0.02 5.86
C LEU A 99 -5.85 -0.19 4.44
N MET A 100 -5.60 0.89 3.68
CA MET A 100 -5.06 0.77 2.33
C MET A 100 -3.65 0.18 2.31
N ALA A 101 -2.78 0.57 3.25
CA ALA A 101 -1.46 -0.03 3.39
C ALA A 101 -1.52 -1.52 3.74
N PHE A 102 -2.46 -1.92 4.60
CA PHE A 102 -2.68 -3.32 4.96
C PHE A 102 -3.25 -4.13 3.78
N CYS A 103 -4.19 -3.56 3.03
CA CYS A 103 -4.75 -4.14 1.81
C CYS A 103 -3.67 -4.40 0.75
N ASP A 104 -2.82 -3.42 0.51
CA ASP A 104 -1.73 -3.52 -0.46
C ASP A 104 -0.70 -4.57 -0.02
N TYR A 105 -0.28 -4.55 1.25
CA TYR A 105 0.63 -5.55 1.81
C TYR A 105 0.10 -6.98 1.62
N MET A 106 -1.12 -7.24 2.11
CA MET A 106 -1.70 -8.57 2.07
C MET A 106 -1.99 -9.01 0.64
N GLY A 107 -2.56 -8.12 -0.19
CA GLY A 107 -2.90 -8.41 -1.58
C GLY A 107 -1.66 -8.75 -2.41
N ASN A 108 -0.58 -7.96 -2.26
CA ASN A 108 0.67 -8.19 -2.97
C ASN A 108 1.41 -9.44 -2.46
N CYS A 109 1.35 -9.72 -1.15
CA CYS A 109 1.85 -11.00 -0.62
C CYS A 109 1.16 -12.19 -1.28
N VAL A 110 -0.19 -12.18 -1.41
CA VAL A 110 -0.91 -13.28 -2.05
C VAL A 110 -0.57 -13.37 -3.54
N LYS A 111 -0.45 -12.24 -4.25
CA LYS A 111 0.00 -12.22 -5.65
C LYS A 111 1.34 -12.91 -5.84
N ASP A 112 2.32 -12.59 -5.00
CA ASP A 112 3.67 -13.11 -5.14
C ASP A 112 3.83 -14.55 -4.61
N VAL A 113 2.97 -14.97 -3.66
CA VAL A 113 2.86 -16.38 -3.25
C VAL A 113 2.26 -17.24 -4.35
N VAL A 114 1.11 -16.84 -4.90
CA VAL A 114 0.40 -17.65 -5.90
C VAL A 114 1.08 -17.55 -7.27
N SER A 115 1.63 -16.38 -7.61
CA SER A 115 2.26 -16.11 -8.91
C SER A 115 1.36 -16.46 -10.10
N ALA A 116 0.05 -16.21 -9.96
CA ALA A 116 -0.94 -16.55 -10.98
C ALA A 116 -0.76 -15.69 -12.24
N PRO A 117 -0.69 -16.31 -13.44
CA PRO A 117 -0.57 -15.56 -14.69
C PRO A 117 -1.82 -14.73 -14.94
N ARG A 118 -1.65 -13.58 -15.59
CA ARG A 118 -2.76 -12.79 -16.14
C ARG A 118 -3.30 -13.43 -17.43
N PRO A 119 -4.53 -13.08 -17.86
CA PRO A 119 -5.04 -13.48 -19.18
C PRO A 119 -4.06 -13.14 -20.30
N SER A 120 -3.78 -14.10 -21.18
CA SER A 120 -2.82 -13.96 -22.27
C SER A 120 -3.25 -12.88 -23.28
N CYS A 121 -2.30 -12.04 -23.68
CA CYS A 121 -2.48 -10.98 -24.66
C CYS A 121 -1.41 -11.12 -25.75
N PRO A 122 -1.75 -11.54 -26.98
CA PRO A 122 -3.07 -12.00 -27.48
C PRO A 122 -3.52 -13.36 -26.87
N PRO A 123 -4.83 -13.71 -26.87
CA PRO A 123 -5.95 -13.11 -27.64
C PRO A 123 -6.72 -11.97 -26.94
N VAL A 124 -6.54 -11.73 -25.64
CA VAL A 124 -7.23 -10.66 -24.92
C VAL A 124 -6.63 -9.30 -25.29
N ARG A 125 -7.46 -8.27 -25.52
CA ARG A 125 -6.99 -6.89 -25.71
C ARG A 125 -6.72 -6.26 -24.34
N ARG A 126 -5.48 -5.90 -24.07
CA ARG A 126 -5.14 -5.11 -22.87
C ARG A 126 -5.26 -3.61 -23.17
N VAL A 127 -6.01 -2.90 -22.34
CA VAL A 127 -6.15 -1.44 -22.42
C VAL A 127 -5.57 -0.83 -21.16
N THR A 128 -4.47 -0.08 -21.31
CA THR A 128 -3.80 0.67 -20.25
C THR A 128 -3.81 2.15 -20.63
N ALA A 129 -4.47 2.97 -19.82
CA ALA A 129 -4.61 4.41 -20.07
C ALA A 129 -3.49 5.23 -19.40
N THR A 130 -2.87 4.70 -18.35
CA THR A 130 -1.83 5.39 -17.56
C THR A 130 -0.57 4.53 -17.40
N LYS A 131 0.57 5.18 -17.11
CA LYS A 131 1.84 4.48 -16.82
C LYS A 131 1.71 3.56 -15.60
N ASP A 132 0.98 4.00 -14.58
CA ASP A 132 0.74 3.18 -13.39
C ASP A 132 -0.04 1.91 -13.74
N GLU A 133 -1.00 1.96 -14.68
CA GLU A 133 -1.70 0.78 -15.17
C GLU A 133 -0.81 -0.17 -15.97
N GLU A 134 0.18 0.37 -16.69
CA GLU A 134 1.19 -0.42 -17.39
C GLU A 134 2.12 -1.13 -16.40
N GLU A 135 2.60 -0.45 -15.36
CA GLU A 135 3.37 -1.08 -14.26
C GLU A 135 2.53 -2.15 -13.54
N ASN A 136 1.27 -1.85 -13.23
CA ASN A 136 0.34 -2.81 -12.64
C ASN A 136 0.10 -4.03 -13.55
N ALA A 137 0.21 -3.90 -14.87
CA ALA A 137 0.07 -5.00 -15.81
C ALA A 137 1.18 -6.05 -15.69
N MET A 138 2.33 -5.67 -15.13
CA MET A 138 3.49 -6.54 -14.92
C MET A 138 3.37 -7.39 -13.65
N GLU A 139 2.42 -7.07 -12.76
CA GLU A 139 2.15 -7.86 -11.56
C GLU A 139 1.32 -9.11 -11.86
N TYR A 140 1.27 -10.05 -10.92
CA TYR A 140 0.40 -11.22 -10.99
C TYR A 140 -1.09 -10.88 -10.90
N GLY A 141 -1.93 -11.79 -11.40
CA GLY A 141 -3.37 -11.56 -11.58
C GLY A 141 -4.20 -11.66 -10.29
N LEU A 142 -3.96 -12.70 -9.48
CA LEU A 142 -4.77 -13.03 -8.30
C LEU A 142 -4.09 -12.54 -7.01
N PRO A 143 -4.81 -11.82 -6.11
CA PRO A 143 -6.12 -11.22 -6.28
C PRO A 143 -6.07 -9.89 -7.05
N SER A 144 -7.24 -9.46 -7.56
CA SER A 144 -7.36 -8.12 -8.11
C SER A 144 -7.29 -7.06 -7.01
N SER A 145 -6.16 -6.35 -6.93
CA SER A 145 -5.99 -5.24 -5.98
C SER A 145 -7.02 -4.14 -6.16
N HIS A 146 -7.46 -3.86 -7.40
CA HIS A 146 -8.48 -2.80 -7.63
C HIS A 146 -9.82 -3.18 -7.00
N THR A 147 -10.26 -4.43 -7.13
CA THR A 147 -11.49 -4.91 -6.50
C THR A 147 -11.34 -4.93 -4.98
N LEU A 148 -10.25 -5.51 -4.47
CA LEU A 148 -9.96 -5.58 -3.02
C LEU A 148 -9.96 -4.18 -2.39
N ASN A 149 -9.20 -3.27 -2.98
CA ASN A 149 -9.05 -1.90 -2.50
C ASN A 149 -10.37 -1.12 -2.58
N THR A 150 -11.19 -1.34 -3.61
CA THR A 150 -12.51 -0.71 -3.72
C THR A 150 -13.44 -1.18 -2.60
N VAL A 151 -13.48 -2.50 -2.33
CA VAL A 151 -14.29 -3.07 -1.24
C VAL A 151 -13.90 -2.45 0.10
N CYS A 152 -12.60 -2.43 0.41
CA CYS A 152 -12.11 -1.89 1.68
C CYS A 152 -12.32 -0.37 1.80
N LEU A 153 -11.97 0.39 0.77
CA LEU A 153 -12.08 1.85 0.76
C LEU A 153 -13.55 2.30 0.89
N SER A 154 -14.41 1.80 0.02
CA SER A 154 -15.82 2.22 -0.04
C SER A 154 -16.65 1.63 1.11
N GLY A 155 -16.36 0.38 1.51
CA GLY A 155 -17.02 -0.26 2.65
C GLY A 155 -16.68 0.42 3.98
N TYR A 156 -15.41 0.75 4.22
CA TYR A 156 -15.01 1.46 5.44
C TYR A 156 -15.54 2.90 5.46
N LEU A 157 -15.53 3.59 4.32
CA LEU A 157 -16.12 4.91 4.20
C LEU A 157 -17.62 4.90 4.51
N LEU A 158 -18.37 3.93 3.98
CA LEU A 158 -19.79 3.74 4.28
C LEU A 158 -20.01 3.50 5.78
N HIS A 159 -19.23 2.59 6.38
CA HIS A 159 -19.30 2.31 7.82
C HIS A 159 -19.08 3.58 8.66
N TYR A 160 -18.07 4.38 8.31
CA TYR A 160 -17.78 5.63 9.01
C TYR A 160 -18.92 6.65 8.85
N VAL A 161 -19.44 6.84 7.64
CA VAL A 161 -20.55 7.78 7.38
C VAL A 161 -21.81 7.38 8.16
N LEU A 162 -22.18 6.10 8.16
CA LEU A 162 -23.33 5.61 8.92
C LEU A 162 -23.16 5.78 10.43
N SER A 163 -21.95 5.49 10.93
CA SER A 163 -21.62 5.68 12.34
C SER A 163 -21.64 7.16 12.74
N TYR A 164 -21.18 8.04 11.84
CA TYR A 164 -21.09 9.47 12.07
C TYR A 164 -22.44 10.17 12.10
N ILE A 165 -23.30 9.89 11.11
CA ILE A 165 -24.64 10.48 11.01
C ILE A 165 -25.56 9.95 12.13
N GLN A 166 -25.18 8.84 12.79
CA GLN A 166 -26.04 8.08 13.71
C GLN A 166 -27.39 7.74 13.07
N SER A 167 -27.45 7.67 11.74
CA SER A 167 -28.67 7.39 11.01
C SER A 167 -29.09 5.95 11.26
N ARG A 168 -30.15 5.77 12.03
CA ARG A 168 -30.85 4.48 12.16
C ARG A 168 -31.83 4.22 11.02
N ASP A 169 -31.86 5.10 10.03
CA ASP A 169 -32.72 4.94 8.86
C ASP A 169 -32.17 3.81 7.96
N ALA A 170 -32.91 2.71 7.92
CA ALA A 170 -32.58 1.55 7.11
C ALA A 170 -32.51 1.89 5.62
N LEU A 171 -33.23 2.90 5.14
CA LEU A 171 -33.20 3.32 3.74
C LEU A 171 -31.85 3.94 3.36
N ILE A 172 -31.29 4.79 4.22
CA ILE A 172 -29.97 5.41 4.00
C ILE A 172 -28.87 4.33 4.01
N ALA A 173 -28.93 3.41 4.98
CA ALA A 173 -28.00 2.30 5.06
C ALA A 173 -28.08 1.39 3.82
N PHE A 174 -29.31 1.05 3.38
CA PHE A 174 -29.54 0.25 2.18
C PHE A 174 -29.05 0.95 0.91
N ALA A 175 -29.36 2.24 0.75
CA ALA A 175 -28.92 3.01 -0.41
C ALA A 175 -27.38 3.11 -0.46
N GLY A 176 -26.73 3.40 0.67
CA GLY A 176 -25.27 3.44 0.75
C GLY A 176 -24.63 2.08 0.43
N PHE A 177 -25.19 0.99 0.96
CA PHE A 177 -24.74 -0.36 0.64
C PHE A 177 -24.91 -0.71 -0.85
N ALA A 178 -26.04 -0.32 -1.46
CA ALA A 178 -26.29 -0.53 -2.88
C ALA A 178 -25.29 0.24 -3.75
N VAL A 179 -24.93 1.49 -3.37
CA VAL A 179 -23.90 2.28 -4.06
C VAL A 179 -22.52 1.61 -3.97
N VAL A 180 -22.15 1.10 -2.78
CA VAL A 180 -20.89 0.35 -2.61
C VAL A 180 -20.87 -0.90 -3.49
N CYS A 181 -21.95 -1.69 -3.48
CA CYS A 181 -22.05 -2.90 -4.31
C CYS A 181 -21.96 -2.56 -5.81
N LEU A 182 -22.63 -1.48 -6.25
CA LEU A 182 -22.56 -1.01 -7.62
C LEU A 182 -21.13 -0.60 -7.99
N LEU A 183 -20.46 0.16 -7.14
CA LEU A 183 -19.08 0.61 -7.38
C LEU A 183 -18.11 -0.57 -7.49
N VAL A 184 -18.17 -1.51 -6.55
CA VAL A 184 -17.34 -2.73 -6.57
C VAL A 184 -17.63 -3.56 -7.82
N GLY A 185 -18.90 -3.73 -8.19
CA GLY A 185 -19.31 -4.42 -9.40
C GLY A 185 -18.80 -3.75 -10.68
N LEU A 186 -18.91 -2.42 -10.78
CA LEU A 186 -18.43 -1.65 -11.92
C LEU A 186 -16.91 -1.69 -12.06
N VAL A 187 -16.16 -1.55 -10.95
CA VAL A 187 -14.69 -1.66 -10.97
C VAL A 187 -14.28 -3.07 -11.36
N GLY A 188 -14.88 -4.11 -10.76
CA GLY A 188 -14.58 -5.50 -11.09
C GLY A 188 -14.85 -5.83 -12.56
N LEU A 189 -16.02 -5.44 -13.08
CA LEU A 189 -16.36 -5.59 -14.49
C LEU A 189 -15.40 -4.81 -15.39
N GLY A 190 -15.02 -3.59 -14.99
CA GLY A 190 -14.06 -2.77 -15.71
C GLY A 190 -12.70 -3.44 -15.86
N ARG A 191 -12.19 -4.09 -14.81
CA ARG A 191 -10.90 -4.82 -14.88
C ARG A 191 -10.93 -6.03 -15.82
N ILE A 192 -12.07 -6.71 -15.92
CA ILE A 192 -12.28 -7.77 -16.91
C ILE A 192 -12.37 -7.17 -18.31
N TYR A 193 -13.16 -6.12 -18.49
CA TYR A 193 -13.34 -5.44 -19.78
C TYR A 193 -12.01 -4.91 -20.34
N LEU A 194 -11.17 -4.30 -19.50
CA LEU A 194 -9.84 -3.79 -19.87
C LEU A 194 -8.81 -4.91 -20.15
N GLY A 195 -9.18 -6.18 -19.94
CA GLY A 195 -8.32 -7.33 -20.19
C GLY A 195 -7.19 -7.49 -19.16
N MET A 196 -7.35 -6.90 -17.97
CA MET A 196 -6.33 -6.90 -16.93
C MET A 196 -6.44 -8.11 -16.00
N HIS A 197 -7.67 -8.59 -15.76
CA HIS A 197 -7.96 -9.65 -14.80
C HIS A 197 -9.00 -10.63 -15.34
N SER A 198 -8.91 -11.87 -14.89
CA SER A 198 -9.91 -12.92 -15.09
C SER A 198 -10.99 -12.87 -14.00
N LEU A 199 -12.06 -13.65 -14.18
CA LEU A 199 -13.15 -13.71 -13.18
C LEU A 199 -12.67 -14.23 -11.82
N ILE A 200 -11.76 -15.22 -11.80
CA ILE A 200 -11.22 -15.76 -10.54
C ILE A 200 -10.43 -14.69 -9.77
N ASP A 201 -9.72 -13.81 -10.47
CA ASP A 201 -8.98 -12.70 -9.87
C ASP A 201 -9.91 -11.71 -9.15
N ILE A 202 -11.06 -11.40 -9.75
CA ILE A 202 -12.09 -10.51 -9.19
C ILE A 202 -12.75 -11.15 -7.98
N ILE A 203 -13.12 -12.42 -8.07
CA ILE A 203 -13.71 -13.17 -6.95
C ILE A 203 -12.73 -13.24 -5.78
N GLY A 204 -11.46 -13.56 -6.04
CA GLY A 204 -10.40 -13.57 -5.03
C GLY A 204 -10.21 -12.20 -4.37
N GLY A 205 -10.21 -11.13 -5.17
CA GLY A 205 -10.15 -9.76 -4.66
C GLY A 205 -11.37 -9.37 -3.80
N LEU A 206 -12.57 -9.81 -4.18
CA LEU A 206 -13.80 -9.57 -3.43
C LEU A 206 -13.78 -10.31 -2.08
N ILE A 207 -13.49 -11.61 -2.08
CA ILE A 207 -13.43 -12.42 -0.85
C ILE A 207 -12.38 -11.85 0.09
N MET A 208 -11.18 -11.59 -0.43
CA MET A 208 -10.09 -11.05 0.39
C MET A 208 -10.39 -9.65 0.91
N GLY A 209 -10.98 -8.78 0.10
CA GLY A 209 -11.41 -7.45 0.51
C GLY A 209 -12.46 -7.51 1.63
N LEU A 210 -13.44 -8.40 1.53
CA LEU A 210 -14.46 -8.57 2.58
C LEU A 210 -13.85 -9.11 3.89
N VAL A 211 -12.92 -10.07 3.81
CA VAL A 211 -12.21 -10.60 4.99
C VAL A 211 -11.38 -9.51 5.66
N ILE A 212 -10.61 -8.75 4.87
CA ILE A 212 -9.79 -7.65 5.39
C ILE A 212 -10.67 -6.55 6.00
N LEU A 213 -11.76 -6.17 5.33
CA LEU A 213 -12.69 -5.17 5.84
C LEU A 213 -13.32 -5.63 7.16
N ALA A 214 -13.82 -6.86 7.22
CA ALA A 214 -14.39 -7.42 8.45
C ALA A 214 -13.36 -7.42 9.60
N PHE A 215 -12.13 -7.86 9.32
CA PHE A 215 -11.03 -7.80 10.29
C PHE A 215 -10.78 -6.35 10.75
N TRP A 216 -10.62 -5.41 9.81
CA TRP A 216 -10.35 -4.02 10.12
C TRP A 216 -11.43 -3.38 10.99
N LEU A 217 -12.71 -3.63 10.69
CA LEU A 217 -13.83 -3.15 11.49
C LEU A 217 -13.79 -3.66 12.94
N THR A 218 -13.17 -4.80 13.23
CA THR A 218 -12.98 -5.27 14.61
C THR A 218 -11.79 -4.63 15.32
N VAL A 219 -10.73 -4.28 14.59
CA VAL A 219 -9.45 -3.82 15.19
C VAL A 219 -9.22 -2.32 15.13
N HIS A 220 -9.91 -1.59 14.25
CA HIS A 220 -9.62 -0.18 13.92
C HIS A 220 -9.60 0.74 15.14
N ASP A 221 -10.51 0.58 16.10
CA ASP A 221 -10.53 1.40 17.32
C ASP A 221 -9.35 1.11 18.27
N TYR A 222 -8.93 -0.15 18.37
CA TYR A 222 -7.74 -0.52 19.16
C TYR A 222 -6.47 0.03 18.52
N VAL A 223 -6.39 -0.03 17.19
CA VAL A 223 -5.28 0.55 16.43
C VAL A 223 -5.26 2.07 16.59
N ASP A 224 -6.40 2.76 16.50
CA ASP A 224 -6.47 4.21 16.70
C ASP A 224 -6.07 4.59 18.13
N SER A 225 -6.61 3.92 19.14
CA SER A 225 -6.28 4.15 20.54
C SER A 225 -4.79 3.96 20.80
N PHE A 226 -4.19 2.91 20.24
CA PHE A 226 -2.76 2.68 20.32
C PHE A 226 -1.96 3.80 19.65
N ILE A 227 -2.35 4.22 18.45
CA ILE A 227 -1.64 5.28 17.72
C ILE A 227 -1.71 6.61 18.46
N VAL A 228 -2.81 6.92 19.14
CA VAL A 228 -3.06 8.23 19.77
C VAL A 228 -2.50 8.30 21.20
N SER A 229 -2.63 7.22 21.95
CA SER A 229 -2.37 7.21 23.40
C SER A 229 -1.36 6.16 23.84
N GLY A 230 -0.92 5.31 22.92
CA GLY A 230 0.01 4.23 23.20
C GLY A 230 1.41 4.70 23.53
N GLN A 231 2.14 3.85 24.26
CA GLN A 231 3.56 4.03 24.51
C GLN A 231 4.38 3.30 23.43
N ASN A 232 5.55 3.85 23.11
CA ASN A 232 6.50 3.27 22.14
C ASN A 232 5.94 3.06 20.72
N VAL A 233 4.88 3.76 20.32
CA VAL A 233 4.21 3.62 19.02
C VAL A 233 5.19 3.71 17.87
N THR A 234 6.00 4.77 17.80
CA THR A 234 6.95 5.01 16.72
C THR A 234 8.03 3.93 16.66
N TYR A 235 8.57 3.49 17.80
CA TYR A 235 9.58 2.43 17.85
C TYR A 235 9.01 1.08 17.43
N PHE A 236 7.82 0.73 17.93
CA PHE A 236 7.09 -0.47 17.55
C PHE A 236 6.82 -0.48 16.05
N TRP A 237 6.27 0.62 15.51
CA TRP A 237 5.91 0.68 14.09
C TRP A 237 7.12 0.70 13.16
N THR A 238 8.22 1.35 13.57
CA THR A 238 9.48 1.32 12.81
C THR A 238 10.02 -0.11 12.75
N THR A 239 9.99 -0.83 13.87
CA THR A 239 10.43 -2.23 13.94
C THR A 239 9.51 -3.13 13.12
N LEU A 240 8.19 -2.93 13.22
CA LEU A 240 7.19 -3.63 12.41
C LEU A 240 7.44 -3.40 10.92
N SER A 241 7.55 -2.14 10.48
CA SER A 241 7.83 -1.79 9.10
C SER A 241 9.09 -2.45 8.58
N PHE A 242 10.17 -2.48 9.38
CA PHE A 242 11.40 -3.18 9.02
C PHE A 242 11.19 -4.69 8.89
N LEU A 243 10.55 -5.34 9.86
CA LEU A 243 10.27 -6.78 9.81
C LEU A 243 9.36 -7.18 8.64
N LEU A 244 8.38 -6.34 8.29
CA LEU A 244 7.49 -6.59 7.15
C LEU A 244 8.22 -6.65 5.80
N LEU A 245 9.36 -5.97 5.67
CA LEU A 245 10.23 -6.08 4.48
C LEU A 245 10.79 -7.50 4.32
N PHE A 246 11.14 -8.16 5.44
CA PHE A 246 11.69 -9.52 5.44
C PHE A 246 10.62 -10.60 5.51
N ALA A 247 9.45 -10.30 6.08
CA ALA A 247 8.31 -11.21 6.11
C ALA A 247 7.61 -11.38 4.76
N TYR A 248 7.95 -10.51 3.79
CA TYR A 248 7.38 -10.53 2.46
C TYR A 248 7.81 -11.78 1.67
N PRO A 249 6.89 -12.46 0.96
CA PRO A 249 7.18 -13.68 0.23
C PRO A 249 8.06 -13.44 -1.01
N THR A 250 8.95 -14.38 -1.33
CA THR A 250 9.78 -14.32 -2.54
C THR A 250 8.95 -14.68 -3.79
N PRO A 251 8.77 -13.77 -4.77
CA PRO A 251 8.01 -14.05 -5.99
C PRO A 251 8.77 -15.02 -6.91
N GLU A 252 8.05 -15.63 -7.86
CA GLU A 252 8.67 -16.49 -8.88
C GLU A 252 9.49 -15.69 -9.91
N LEU A 253 8.97 -14.54 -10.32
CA LEU A 253 9.63 -13.56 -11.18
C LEU A 253 9.64 -12.20 -10.49
N PRO A 254 10.66 -11.35 -10.71
CA PRO A 254 10.68 -10.02 -10.13
C PRO A 254 9.50 -9.18 -10.68
N THR A 255 8.66 -8.71 -9.76
CA THR A 255 7.49 -7.85 -10.03
C THR A 255 7.66 -6.50 -9.32
N PRO A 256 6.98 -5.43 -9.79
CA PRO A 256 6.99 -4.14 -9.09
C PRO A 256 6.21 -4.18 -7.75
N SER A 257 5.53 -5.29 -7.43
CA SER A 257 4.69 -5.43 -6.23
C SER A 257 5.45 -5.22 -4.92
N PHE A 258 6.72 -5.66 -4.86
CA PHE A 258 7.57 -5.39 -3.70
C PHE A 258 7.82 -3.89 -3.51
N GLU A 259 8.06 -3.15 -4.60
CA GLU A 259 8.27 -1.70 -4.56
C GLU A 259 6.99 -0.96 -4.09
N PHE A 260 5.80 -1.41 -4.50
CA PHE A 260 4.54 -0.81 -4.04
C PHE A 260 4.31 -1.05 -2.55
N HIS A 261 4.52 -2.27 -2.07
CA HIS A 261 4.46 -2.56 -0.64
C HIS A 261 5.40 -1.63 0.15
N THR A 262 6.64 -1.45 -0.30
CA THR A 262 7.61 -0.61 0.44
C THR A 262 7.19 0.85 0.50
N ALA A 263 6.56 1.35 -0.57
CA ALA A 263 5.99 2.69 -0.59
C ALA A 263 4.85 2.83 0.44
N PHE A 264 3.87 1.91 0.44
CA PHE A 264 2.76 1.94 1.40
C PHE A 264 3.18 1.73 2.85
N ASN A 265 4.16 0.86 3.10
CA ASN A 265 4.76 0.68 4.41
C ASN A 265 5.45 1.97 4.91
N GLY A 266 6.15 2.66 3.99
CA GLY A 266 6.69 4.00 4.25
C GLY A 266 5.60 5.01 4.60
N VAL A 267 4.50 5.05 3.82
CA VAL A 267 3.35 5.93 4.10
C VAL A 267 2.78 5.66 5.50
N ALA A 268 2.55 4.39 5.86
CA ALA A 268 2.02 4.02 7.16
C ALA A 268 2.93 4.51 8.31
N LEU A 269 4.24 4.30 8.18
CA LEU A 269 5.21 4.80 9.18
C LEU A 269 5.19 6.33 9.28
N GLY A 270 5.19 7.04 8.15
CA GLY A 270 5.18 8.50 8.11
C GLY A 270 3.93 9.11 8.75
N ILE A 271 2.74 8.56 8.47
CA ILE A 271 1.50 8.96 9.12
C ILE A 271 1.57 8.72 10.63
N ILE A 272 1.98 7.53 11.05
CA ILE A 272 1.97 7.17 12.48
C ILE A 272 2.96 8.02 13.28
N ALA A 273 4.19 8.17 12.76
CA ALA A 273 5.20 9.01 13.40
C ALA A 273 4.74 10.47 13.52
N GLY A 274 4.19 11.04 12.43
CA GLY A 274 3.73 12.42 12.43
C GLY A 274 2.49 12.66 13.28
N VAL A 275 1.49 11.77 13.23
CA VAL A 275 0.29 11.84 14.07
C VAL A 275 0.67 11.74 15.55
N GLN A 276 1.51 10.78 15.93
CA GLN A 276 1.86 10.60 17.34
C GLN A 276 2.58 11.84 17.90
N GLN A 277 3.37 12.53 17.07
CA GLN A 277 4.06 13.75 17.45
C GLN A 277 3.12 14.96 17.56
N THR A 278 2.14 15.09 16.67
CA THR A 278 1.29 16.29 16.55
C THR A 278 -0.18 16.07 16.87
N TYR A 279 -0.55 14.94 17.49
CA TYR A 279 -1.94 14.58 17.73
C TYR A 279 -2.71 15.69 18.46
N SER A 280 -2.15 16.17 19.57
CA SER A 280 -2.77 17.21 20.40
C SER A 280 -2.88 18.56 19.71
N GLN A 281 -2.10 18.81 18.64
CA GLN A 281 -2.08 20.07 17.92
C GLN A 281 -3.04 20.06 16.73
N PHE A 282 -2.98 19.01 15.90
CA PHE A 282 -3.63 19.01 14.58
C PHE A 282 -4.61 17.85 14.33
N HIS A 283 -4.60 16.78 15.14
CA HIS A 283 -5.34 15.54 14.81
C HIS A 283 -6.35 15.08 15.87
N HIS A 284 -6.47 15.81 16.98
CA HIS A 284 -7.48 15.60 18.01
C HIS A 284 -8.91 15.74 17.46
N GLU A 285 -9.91 15.18 18.15
CA GLU A 285 -11.27 15.11 17.63
C GLU A 285 -12.00 16.46 17.52
N ALA A 286 -11.47 17.49 18.19
CA ALA A 286 -12.02 18.85 18.25
C ALA A 286 -11.58 19.75 17.07
N VAL A 287 -10.81 19.24 16.11
CA VAL A 287 -10.37 20.02 14.93
C VAL A 287 -11.60 20.48 14.11
N PRO A 288 -11.60 21.72 13.59
CA PRO A 288 -12.61 22.20 12.66
C PRO A 288 -12.81 21.25 11.48
N ARG A 289 -14.05 20.81 11.27
CA ARG A 289 -14.42 19.88 10.20
C ARG A 289 -15.01 20.61 9.01
N ILE A 290 -14.84 20.05 7.82
CA ILE A 290 -15.54 20.51 6.61
C ILE A 290 -17.05 20.55 6.88
N PHE A 291 -17.73 21.60 6.40
CA PHE A 291 -19.14 21.92 6.65
C PHE A 291 -19.47 22.47 8.04
N THR A 292 -18.48 22.72 8.89
CA THR A 292 -18.66 23.57 10.08
C THR A 292 -18.36 25.03 9.74
N PRO A 293 -18.97 26.02 10.43
CA PRO A 293 -18.70 27.43 10.19
C PRO A 293 -17.22 27.81 10.44
N GLN A 294 -16.46 26.96 11.13
CA GLN A 294 -15.03 27.16 11.37
C GLN A 294 -14.14 26.79 10.17
N LEU A 295 -14.61 25.98 9.20
CA LEU A 295 -13.83 25.61 8.01
C LEU A 295 -14.66 25.82 6.73
N SER A 296 -14.47 26.97 6.09
CA SER A 296 -15.12 27.29 4.81
C SER A 296 -14.56 26.43 3.67
N LEU A 297 -15.36 26.25 2.60
CA LEU A 297 -14.89 25.57 1.39
C LEU A 297 -13.68 26.29 0.76
N ALA A 298 -13.62 27.62 0.86
CA ALA A 298 -12.49 28.42 0.41
C ALA A 298 -11.22 28.12 1.21
N ALA A 299 -11.33 27.95 2.53
CA ALA A 299 -10.20 27.56 3.37
C ALA A 299 -9.69 26.16 3.00
N LEU A 300 -10.59 25.19 2.77
CA LEU A 300 -10.19 23.86 2.29
C LEU A 300 -9.50 23.91 0.92
N LEU A 301 -10.00 24.70 -0.02
CA LEU A 301 -9.34 24.90 -1.32
C LEU A 301 -7.94 25.51 -1.13
N GLY A 302 -7.80 26.49 -0.24
CA GLY A 302 -6.51 27.05 0.15
C GLY A 302 -5.56 25.99 0.73
N ARG A 303 -6.05 25.14 1.63
CA ARG A 303 -5.31 24.00 2.20
C ARG A 303 -4.84 23.04 1.13
N VAL A 304 -5.69 22.70 0.15
CA VAL A 304 -5.31 21.81 -0.96
C VAL A 304 -4.27 22.45 -1.89
N LEU A 305 -4.46 23.73 -2.23
CA LEU A 305 -3.55 24.47 -3.12
C LEU A 305 -2.16 24.66 -2.51
N VAL A 306 -2.05 24.79 -1.19
CA VAL A 306 -0.76 24.86 -0.49
C VAL A 306 -0.22 23.44 -0.19
N GLY A 307 -1.09 22.55 0.25
CA GLY A 307 -0.72 21.22 0.74
C GLY A 307 -0.19 20.31 -0.37
N ILE A 308 -0.89 20.16 -1.49
CA ILE A 308 -0.48 19.24 -2.56
C ILE A 308 0.91 19.59 -3.13
N PRO A 309 1.22 20.84 -3.50
CA PRO A 309 2.57 21.19 -3.94
C PRO A 309 3.63 20.93 -2.86
N THR A 310 3.30 21.21 -1.59
CA THR A 310 4.23 20.98 -0.47
C THR A 310 4.58 19.50 -0.31
N ILE A 311 3.58 18.60 -0.31
CA ILE A 311 3.86 17.16 -0.16
C ILE A 311 4.66 16.61 -1.35
N LEU A 312 4.44 17.13 -2.57
CA LEU A 312 5.19 16.73 -3.75
C LEU A 312 6.64 17.25 -3.70
N LEU A 313 6.85 18.45 -3.17
CA LEU A 313 8.18 18.98 -2.91
C LEU A 313 8.91 18.12 -1.87
N VAL A 314 8.26 17.78 -0.75
CA VAL A 314 8.85 16.90 0.26
C VAL A 314 9.14 15.51 -0.31
N LYS A 315 8.26 14.96 -1.15
CA LYS A 315 8.50 13.70 -1.88
C LYS A 315 9.79 13.79 -2.71
N PHE A 316 10.00 14.89 -3.42
CA PHE A 316 11.21 15.11 -4.23
C PHE A 316 12.46 15.23 -3.35
N CYS A 317 12.42 16.07 -2.31
CA CYS A 317 13.53 16.29 -1.39
C CYS A 317 13.90 15.01 -0.62
N SER A 318 12.91 14.26 -0.13
CA SER A 318 13.11 13.00 0.60
C SER A 318 13.78 11.95 -0.29
N LYS A 319 13.38 11.86 -1.56
CA LYS A 319 14.03 11.00 -2.54
C LYS A 319 15.48 11.40 -2.79
N ALA A 320 15.75 12.70 -2.96
CA ALA A 320 17.10 13.20 -3.18
C ALA A 320 18.01 12.91 -1.97
N LEU A 321 17.52 13.14 -0.76
CA LEU A 321 18.24 12.85 0.48
C LEU A 321 18.49 11.34 0.66
N ALA A 322 17.48 10.50 0.39
CA ALA A 322 17.62 9.05 0.50
C ALA A 322 18.65 8.47 -0.47
N LYS A 323 18.72 9.00 -1.71
CA LYS A 323 19.74 8.63 -2.70
C LYS A 323 21.17 8.90 -2.23
N TRP A 324 21.37 9.87 -1.35
CA TRP A 324 22.70 10.21 -0.83
C TRP A 324 23.00 9.48 0.47
N THR A 325 22.07 9.48 1.42
CA THR A 325 22.25 8.90 2.76
C THR A 325 22.37 7.39 2.75
N LEU A 326 21.53 6.67 1.98
CA LEU A 326 21.51 5.20 2.03
C LEU A 326 22.80 4.56 1.50
N PRO A 327 23.37 4.97 0.35
CA PRO A 327 24.69 4.47 -0.07
C PRO A 327 25.79 4.84 0.92
N MET A 328 25.78 6.05 1.47
CA MET A 328 26.79 6.49 2.45
C MET A 328 26.77 5.59 3.70
N VAL A 329 25.59 5.39 4.31
CA VAL A 329 25.42 4.54 5.49
C VAL A 329 25.77 3.09 5.18
N SER A 330 25.35 2.56 4.03
CA SER A 330 25.64 1.19 3.64
C SER A 330 27.14 0.96 3.44
N ASN A 331 27.83 1.91 2.81
CA ASN A 331 29.28 1.86 2.64
C ASN A 331 30.01 1.95 3.99
N MET A 332 29.54 2.80 4.91
CA MET A 332 30.09 2.89 6.27
C MET A 332 29.93 1.57 7.05
N LEU A 333 28.80 0.88 6.86
CA LEU A 333 28.51 -0.42 7.46
C LEU A 333 29.11 -1.60 6.69
N SER A 334 29.85 -1.35 5.60
CA SER A 334 30.40 -2.38 4.70
C SER A 334 29.36 -3.36 4.16
N ILE A 335 28.13 -2.89 3.96
CA ILE A 335 27.03 -3.68 3.38
C ILE A 335 27.12 -3.57 1.85
N PRO A 336 27.21 -4.68 1.10
CA PRO A 336 27.23 -4.65 -0.36
C PRO A 336 25.91 -4.09 -0.90
N ILE A 337 25.97 -3.11 -1.79
CA ILE A 337 24.79 -2.42 -2.33
C ILE A 337 24.58 -2.69 -3.83
N ARG A 338 23.31 -2.74 -4.24
CA ARG A 338 22.86 -2.76 -5.63
C ARG A 338 21.78 -1.69 -5.80
N SER A 339 21.69 -1.10 -6.98
CA SER A 339 20.54 -0.29 -7.38
C SER A 339 20.29 -0.51 -8.86
N THR A 340 19.03 -0.74 -9.21
CA THR A 340 18.60 -1.04 -10.58
C THR A 340 18.07 0.18 -11.32
N SER A 341 17.52 1.15 -10.60
CA SER A 341 16.73 2.25 -11.15
C SER A 341 17.21 3.63 -10.69
N TYR A 342 17.43 3.86 -9.40
CA TYR A 342 17.64 5.22 -8.91
C TYR A 342 19.08 5.71 -9.00
N ILE A 343 20.05 4.79 -8.98
CA ILE A 343 21.48 5.06 -9.11
C ILE A 343 22.07 4.10 -10.16
N PRO A 344 22.01 4.44 -11.45
CA PRO A 344 22.51 3.59 -12.53
C PRO A 344 23.99 3.25 -12.41
N ALA A 345 24.79 4.07 -11.73
CA ALA A 345 26.20 3.80 -11.46
C ALA A 345 26.44 2.51 -10.63
N LEU A 346 25.44 2.05 -9.89
CA LEU A 346 25.50 0.82 -9.08
C LEU A 346 25.01 -0.44 -9.83
N ASN A 347 24.56 -0.32 -11.08
CA ASN A 347 24.10 -1.47 -11.88
C ASN A 347 25.23 -2.39 -12.36
N GLY A 348 26.51 -1.96 -12.31
CA GLY A 348 27.64 -2.63 -12.97
C GLY A 348 28.80 -3.07 -12.07
N SER A 349 28.75 -2.90 -10.74
CA SER A 349 29.91 -3.21 -9.88
C SER A 349 30.10 -4.70 -9.55
N VAL A 350 29.13 -5.56 -9.88
CA VAL A 350 29.18 -7.00 -9.55
C VAL A 350 29.92 -7.83 -10.62
N THR A 351 30.14 -7.32 -11.83
CA THR A 351 30.81 -8.09 -12.90
C THR A 351 32.34 -7.96 -12.91
N LEU A 352 32.98 -7.20 -12.01
CA LEU A 352 34.44 -6.95 -12.06
C LEU A 352 35.23 -7.26 -10.78
N LYS A 353 34.63 -7.89 -9.77
CA LYS A 353 35.37 -8.43 -8.60
C LYS A 353 35.03 -9.90 -8.34
N LYS A 354 35.27 -10.74 -9.35
CA LYS A 354 35.36 -12.20 -9.20
C LYS A 354 36.84 -12.60 -9.20
N SER A 355 37.57 -12.14 -8.20
CA SER A 355 38.82 -12.76 -7.72
C SER A 355 39.17 -12.10 -6.39
N ASP A 356 39.38 -12.96 -5.40
CA ASP A 356 40.07 -12.70 -4.14
C ASP A 356 39.39 -11.74 -3.16
N GLU A 357 38.51 -12.28 -2.31
CA GLU A 357 38.69 -12.30 -0.85
C GLU A 357 37.45 -12.92 -0.18
N ILE A 358 37.50 -14.24 0.09
CA ILE A 358 36.64 -14.87 1.08
C ILE A 358 37.19 -14.45 2.45
N LYS A 359 36.67 -13.36 3.02
CA LYS A 359 36.94 -12.96 4.41
C LYS A 359 35.63 -12.88 5.20
N GLN A 360 35.53 -13.82 6.13
CA GLN A 360 34.68 -13.87 7.34
C GLN A 360 33.36 -13.09 7.30
N SER A 361 32.27 -13.80 7.05
CA SER A 361 30.91 -13.28 7.21
C SER A 361 30.65 -12.92 8.68
N GLY A 362 30.48 -11.63 8.97
CA GLY A 362 30.04 -11.17 10.30
C GLY A 362 28.63 -11.67 10.64
N TYR A 363 28.32 -11.79 11.93
CA TYR A 363 27.01 -12.26 12.41
C TYR A 363 25.84 -11.40 11.87
N LEU A 364 26.07 -10.10 11.71
CA LEU A 364 25.12 -9.17 11.08
C LEU A 364 24.87 -9.48 9.61
N GLN A 365 25.90 -9.91 8.86
CA GLN A 365 25.74 -10.28 7.45
C GLN A 365 24.85 -11.50 7.29
N LYS A 366 24.89 -12.46 8.23
CA LYS A 366 23.96 -13.61 8.26
C LYS A 366 22.53 -13.22 8.66
N LEU A 367 22.36 -12.17 9.46
CA LEU A 367 21.05 -11.63 9.84
C LEU A 367 20.39 -10.84 8.68
N PHE A 368 21.17 -10.09 7.91
CA PHE A 368 20.67 -9.31 6.77
C PHE A 368 20.50 -10.14 5.49
N PHE A 369 21.28 -11.22 5.32
CA PHE A 369 21.30 -12.03 4.10
C PHE A 369 21.03 -13.50 4.42
N TYR A 370 19.75 -13.82 4.61
CA TYR A 370 19.27 -15.21 4.67
C TYR A 370 18.59 -15.54 3.33
N GLY A 371 19.32 -16.20 2.43
CA GLY A 371 18.89 -16.46 1.05
C GLY A 371 19.78 -15.78 0.00
N HIS A 372 19.72 -16.24 -1.26
CA HIS A 372 20.61 -15.94 -2.41
C HIS A 372 20.95 -14.47 -2.75
N GLN A 373 20.51 -13.46 -1.98
CA GLN A 373 20.87 -12.06 -2.18
C GLN A 373 22.22 -11.75 -1.51
N GLN A 374 23.23 -11.44 -2.33
CA GLN A 374 24.56 -11.03 -1.87
C GLN A 374 24.69 -9.51 -1.71
N SER A 375 23.63 -8.74 -1.96
CA SER A 375 23.64 -7.27 -1.89
C SER A 375 22.27 -6.69 -1.53
N PHE A 376 22.29 -5.59 -0.77
CA PHE A 376 21.13 -4.82 -0.37
C PHE A 376 20.66 -3.94 -1.53
N ASP A 377 19.38 -4.05 -1.88
CA ASP A 377 18.79 -3.18 -2.90
C ASP A 377 18.42 -1.82 -2.31
N VAL A 378 19.22 -0.82 -2.66
CA VAL A 378 19.08 0.55 -2.17
C VAL A 378 17.79 1.20 -2.71
N ASP A 379 17.28 0.74 -3.85
CA ASP A 379 16.08 1.33 -4.46
C ASP A 379 14.85 1.18 -3.57
N THR A 380 14.75 0.02 -2.91
CA THR A 380 13.70 -0.31 -1.93
C THR A 380 13.73 0.67 -0.76
N GLY A 381 14.92 0.90 -0.18
CA GLY A 381 15.09 1.84 0.93
C GLY A 381 14.79 3.29 0.52
N ILE A 382 15.17 3.69 -0.71
CA ILE A 382 14.88 5.02 -1.24
C ILE A 382 13.37 5.23 -1.35
N ARG A 383 12.62 4.27 -1.90
CA ARG A 383 11.15 4.35 -1.99
C ARG A 383 10.52 4.45 -0.62
N PHE A 384 10.93 3.60 0.32
CA PHE A 384 10.41 3.61 1.69
C PHE A 384 10.55 5.00 2.34
N LEU A 385 11.76 5.56 2.34
CA LEU A 385 12.02 6.89 2.93
C LEU A 385 11.32 8.01 2.16
N GLN A 386 11.25 7.92 0.84
CA GLN A 386 10.55 8.89 0.00
C GLN A 386 9.07 9.02 0.39
N TYR A 387 8.39 7.89 0.54
CA TYR A 387 6.96 7.86 0.86
C TYR A 387 6.68 8.09 2.35
N ALA A 388 7.61 7.71 3.24
CA ALA A 388 7.54 8.07 4.65
C ALA A 388 7.63 9.60 4.84
N GLY A 389 8.56 10.27 4.17
CA GLY A 389 8.67 11.74 4.21
C GLY A 389 7.44 12.44 3.63
N LEU A 390 6.91 11.93 2.51
CA LEU A 390 5.66 12.42 1.92
C LEU A 390 4.51 12.33 2.94
N ALA A 391 4.30 11.16 3.53
CA ALA A 391 3.20 10.94 4.46
C ALA A 391 3.35 11.74 5.75
N TRP A 392 4.55 11.81 6.33
CA TRP A 392 4.85 12.67 7.47
C TRP A 392 4.49 14.14 7.20
N SER A 393 4.81 14.65 6.00
CA SER A 393 4.48 16.03 5.65
C SER A 393 2.97 16.32 5.60
N VAL A 394 2.13 15.32 5.27
CA VAL A 394 0.67 15.47 5.25
C VAL A 394 0.11 15.79 6.64
N VAL A 395 0.72 15.20 7.68
CA VAL A 395 0.20 15.25 9.05
C VAL A 395 0.96 16.20 9.97
N ASP A 396 2.18 16.62 9.62
CA ASP A 396 2.99 17.49 10.47
C ASP A 396 3.30 18.83 9.79
N LEU A 397 4.13 18.79 8.74
CA LEU A 397 4.61 19.99 8.05
C LEU A 397 3.47 20.83 7.46
N VAL A 398 2.55 20.20 6.73
CA VAL A 398 1.46 20.91 6.03
C VAL A 398 0.46 21.53 7.02
N PRO A 399 -0.04 20.82 8.05
CA PRO A 399 -0.85 21.42 9.09
C PRO A 399 -0.15 22.58 9.81
N SER A 400 1.15 22.46 10.06
CA SER A 400 1.95 23.56 10.61
C SER A 400 1.93 24.79 9.68
N LEU A 401 2.12 24.60 8.37
CA LEU A 401 2.02 25.68 7.39
C LEU A 401 0.62 26.31 7.34
N PHE A 402 -0.45 25.51 7.48
CA PHE A 402 -1.81 26.05 7.57
C PHE A 402 -1.96 26.98 8.76
N SER A 403 -1.40 26.62 9.92
CA SER A 403 -1.44 27.48 11.11
C SER A 403 -0.73 28.82 10.91
N TYR A 404 0.40 28.83 10.19
CA TYR A 404 1.13 30.06 9.86
C TYR A 404 0.41 30.93 8.82
N LEU A 405 -0.31 30.31 7.88
CA LEU A 405 -1.04 31.00 6.82
C LEU A 405 -2.48 31.38 7.21
N GLY A 406 -2.94 30.97 8.40
CA GLY A 406 -4.31 31.19 8.86
C GLY A 406 -5.36 30.41 8.06
N LEU A 407 -5.01 29.20 7.60
CA LEU A 407 -5.84 28.33 6.73
C LEU A 407 -6.54 27.18 7.44
#